data_AF-A0A9D7DD03-F1
#
_entry.id   AF-A0A9D7DD03-F1
#
_cell.length_a   1.000
_cell.length_b   1.000
_cell.length_c   1.000
_cell.angle_alpha   90.00
_cell.angle_beta   90.00
_cell.angle_gamma   90.00
#
_symmetry.space_group_name_H-M   'P 1'
#
loop_
_entity.id
_entity.type
_entity.pdbx_description
1 polymer ?
#
loop_
_entity_poly.entity_id
_entity_poly.type
_entity_poly.pdbx_seq_one_letter_code
_entity_poly.pdbx_strand_id
1 'polypeptide(L)'
;MQEINLESRDIKMYKVKEDWIFDKQRSTMDIRIIGLAPMIEKRGEDGEVRGYAPMFWLYYPECRYVFANWDAFNRENDSERRSFEDLFWKRQFSSYITKWSNVYDRGISDYKTGLDALLEGEEIKQTLFEFEHDLWNF
;
A
#
# COMPACT_ATOMS: atom_id res chain seq x y z
N MET A 1 24.11 -6.83 18.22
CA MET A 1 23.17 -6.23 17.24
C MET A 1 23.98 -5.98 15.99
N GLN A 2 23.61 -6.58 14.86
CA GLN A 2 24.31 -6.40 13.59
C GLN A 2 23.88 -5.03 13.04
N GLU A 3 24.82 -4.11 12.84
CA GLU A 3 24.54 -2.84 12.18
C GLU A 3 24.15 -3.12 10.73
N ILE A 4 22.88 -2.95 10.42
CA ILE A 4 22.40 -3.04 9.04
C ILE A 4 22.65 -1.66 8.43
N ASN A 5 23.71 -1.53 7.65
CA ASN A 5 23.99 -0.31 6.89
C ASN A 5 22.97 -0.24 5.76
N LEU A 6 21.88 0.50 6.00
CA LEU A 6 20.72 0.60 5.11
C LEU A 6 20.76 1.94 4.39
N GLU A 7 20.78 1.89 3.07
CA GLU A 7 20.61 3.08 2.23
C GLU A 7 19.18 3.15 1.69
N SER A 8 18.71 4.36 1.36
CA SER A 8 17.38 4.55 0.75
C SER A 8 17.18 3.75 -0.54
N ARG A 9 18.28 3.32 -1.19
CA ARG A 9 18.29 2.56 -2.44
C ARG A 9 17.91 1.07 -2.27
N ASP A 10 17.99 0.57 -1.05
CA ASP A 10 17.65 -0.80 -0.69
C ASP A 10 16.14 -0.99 -0.52
N ILE A 11 15.40 0.10 -0.32
CA ILE A 11 13.94 0.10 -0.26
C ILE A 11 13.39 -0.12 -1.67
N LYS A 12 12.75 -1.27 -1.90
CA LYS A 12 12.20 -1.64 -3.23
C LYS A 12 10.71 -1.42 -3.35
N MET A 13 9.99 -1.55 -2.25
CA MET A 13 8.53 -1.41 -2.24
C MET A 13 8.04 -0.90 -0.89
N TYR A 14 6.78 -0.47 -0.87
CA TYR A 14 6.12 -0.03 0.33
C TYR A 14 4.88 -0.88 0.58
N LYS A 15 4.72 -1.35 1.80
CA LYS A 15 3.47 -1.90 2.28
C LYS A 15 2.61 -0.77 2.83
N VAL A 16 1.45 -0.56 2.23
CA VAL A 16 0.50 0.47 2.66
C VAL A 16 -0.62 -0.21 3.44
N LYS A 17 -0.98 0.37 4.58
CA LYS A 17 -2.15 -0.03 5.37
C LYS A 17 -3.20 1.06 5.27
N GLU A 18 -4.38 0.68 4.79
CA GLU A 18 -5.51 1.57 4.55
C GLU A 18 -6.67 1.20 5.45
N ASP A 19 -7.42 2.21 5.85
CA ASP A 19 -8.70 2.09 6.52
C ASP A 19 -9.78 2.60 5.57
N TRP A 20 -10.80 1.78 5.36
CA TRP A 20 -11.88 2.03 4.41
C TRP A 20 -13.13 2.32 5.22
N ILE A 21 -13.47 3.60 5.33
CA ILE A 21 -14.52 4.09 6.22
C ILE A 21 -15.73 4.48 5.38
N PHE A 22 -16.88 3.91 5.70
CA PHE A 22 -18.15 4.31 5.08
C PHE A 22 -18.86 5.36 5.93
N ASP A 23 -19.03 6.56 5.38
CA ASP A 23 -19.84 7.62 6.00
C ASP A 23 -21.30 7.48 5.56
N LYS A 24 -22.14 6.99 6.49
CA LYS A 24 -23.58 6.78 6.27
C LYS A 24 -24.34 8.08 5.98
N GLN A 25 -23.87 9.24 6.43
CA GLN A 25 -24.58 10.51 6.22
C GLN A 25 -24.35 11.05 4.83
N ARG A 26 -23.15 10.82 4.28
CA ARG A 26 -22.76 11.30 2.96
C ARG A 26 -22.93 10.24 1.88
N SER A 27 -23.17 8.99 2.26
CA SER A 27 -23.15 7.81 1.38
C SER A 27 -21.84 7.73 0.58
N THR A 28 -20.74 8.22 1.16
CA THR A 28 -19.42 8.22 0.54
C THR A 28 -18.46 7.30 1.27
N MET A 29 -17.57 6.69 0.50
CA MET A 29 -16.47 5.89 1.02
C MET A 29 -15.20 6.75 1.12
N ASP A 30 -14.66 6.84 2.32
CA ASP A 30 -13.39 7.53 2.60
C ASP A 30 -12.27 6.50 2.77
N ILE A 31 -11.26 6.56 1.92
CA ILE A 31 -10.06 5.73 2.06
C ILE A 31 -8.98 6.55 2.78
N ARG A 32 -8.47 6.03 3.91
CA ARG A 32 -7.46 6.70 4.71
C ARG A 32 -6.23 5.82 4.88
N ILE A 33 -5.07 6.32 4.46
CA ILE A 33 -3.80 5.65 4.72
C ILE A 33 -3.43 5.87 6.19
N ILE A 34 -3.26 4.79 6.93
CA ILE A 34 -2.90 4.82 8.36
C ILE A 34 -1.46 4.44 8.61
N GLY A 35 -0.86 3.62 7.73
CA GLY A 35 0.49 3.13 7.93
C GLY A 35 1.21 2.88 6.62
N LEU A 36 2.52 3.12 6.65
CA LEU A 36 3.41 2.87 5.52
C LEU A 36 4.65 2.15 6.04
N ALA A 37 5.02 1.03 5.41
CA ALA A 37 6.20 0.27 5.80
C ALA A 37 7.13 0.08 4.60
N PRO A 38 8.35 0.63 4.62
CA PRO A 38 9.35 0.30 3.60
C PRO A 38 9.73 -1.18 3.70
N MET A 39 9.86 -1.82 2.55
CA MET A 39 10.25 -3.22 2.45
C MET A 39 11.56 -3.38 1.69
N ILE A 40 12.41 -4.26 2.21
CA ILE A 40 13.71 -4.63 1.65
C ILE A 40 13.69 -6.06 1.14
N GLU A 41 14.56 -6.35 0.18
CA GLU A 41 14.78 -7.71 -0.30
C GLU A 41 15.37 -8.57 0.82
N LYS A 42 14.70 -9.68 1.15
CA LYS A 42 15.24 -10.71 2.00
C LYS A 42 16.08 -11.64 1.13
N ARG A 43 17.40 -11.60 1.31
CA ARG A 43 18.32 -12.53 0.66
C ARG A 43 18.56 -13.74 1.55
N GLY A 44 18.56 -14.93 0.96
CA GLY A 44 19.04 -16.15 1.62
C GLY A 44 20.56 -16.14 1.77
N GLU A 45 21.11 -17.09 2.51
CA GLU A 45 22.57 -17.29 2.61
C GLU A 45 23.21 -17.53 1.23
N ASP A 46 22.44 -18.10 0.29
CA ASP A 46 22.83 -18.38 -1.09
C ASP A 46 22.80 -17.15 -2.01
N GLY A 47 22.40 -15.98 -1.50
CA GLY A 47 22.26 -14.74 -2.27
C GLY A 47 20.96 -14.62 -3.08
N GLU A 48 20.13 -15.67 -3.13
CA GLU A 48 18.84 -15.63 -3.80
C GLU A 48 17.82 -14.75 -3.06
N VAL A 49 17.00 -14.02 -3.83
CA VAL A 49 15.92 -13.19 -3.29
C VAL A 49 14.75 -14.10 -2.91
N ARG A 50 14.49 -14.21 -1.61
CA ARG A 50 13.42 -15.04 -1.03
C ARG A 50 12.13 -14.26 -0.74
N GLY A 51 12.06 -13.01 -1.20
CA GLY A 51 10.91 -12.12 -1.05
C GLY A 51 11.28 -10.81 -0.38
N TYR A 52 10.28 -10.13 0.17
CA TYR A 52 10.44 -8.80 0.76
C TYR A 52 9.93 -8.80 2.20
N ALA A 53 10.69 -8.15 3.09
CA ALA A 53 10.34 -8.03 4.49
C ALA A 53 10.09 -6.55 4.86
N PRO A 54 9.01 -6.23 5.59
CA PRO A 54 8.81 -4.88 6.12
C PRO A 54 9.85 -4.59 7.18
N MET A 55 10.45 -3.41 7.15
CA MET A 55 11.44 -3.00 8.15
C MET A 55 10.76 -2.47 9.41
N PHE A 56 9.96 -1.42 9.28
CA PHE A 56 9.23 -0.78 10.37
C PHE A 56 7.95 -0.13 9.84
N TRP A 57 7.00 0.15 10.73
CA TRP A 57 5.78 0.87 10.39
C TRP A 57 5.95 2.35 10.71
N LEU A 58 5.64 3.19 9.73
CA LEU A 58 5.47 4.62 9.88
C LEU A 58 3.99 4.92 10.04
N TYR A 59 3.66 5.74 11.04
CA TYR A 59 2.31 6.27 11.17
C TYR A 59 2.11 7.39 10.16
N TYR A 60 1.35 7.10 9.09
CA TYR A 60 1.25 7.98 7.93
C TYR A 60 0.76 9.39 8.26
N PRO A 61 -0.23 9.61 9.16
CA PRO A 61 -0.71 10.94 9.50
C PRO A 61 0.39 11.89 10.03
N GLU A 62 1.34 11.39 10.81
CA GLU A 62 2.48 12.19 11.30
C GLU A 62 3.51 12.48 10.20
N CYS A 63 3.64 11.57 9.23
CA CYS A 63 4.57 11.73 8.10
C CYS A 63 4.02 12.61 6.97
N ARG A 64 2.72 12.99 6.98
CA ARG A 64 2.11 13.79 5.89
C ARG A 64 2.85 15.09 5.61
N TYR A 65 3.30 15.79 6.64
CA TYR A 65 4.07 17.03 6.48
C TYR A 65 5.34 16.78 5.65
N VAL A 66 6.03 15.66 5.87
CA VAL A 66 7.23 15.31 5.10
C VAL A 66 6.81 15.04 3.66
N PHE A 67 5.84 14.16 3.43
CA PHE A 67 5.41 13.79 2.07
C PHE A 67 4.84 14.95 1.25
N ALA A 68 4.23 15.94 1.89
CA ALA A 68 3.71 17.13 1.22
C ALA A 68 4.83 18.10 0.77
N ASN A 69 5.98 18.10 1.46
CA ASN A 69 7.12 18.96 1.14
C ASN A 69 8.11 18.34 0.14
N TRP A 70 7.94 17.05 -0.18
CA TRP A 70 8.80 16.34 -1.13
C TRP A 70 8.09 16.15 -2.46
N ASP A 71 8.70 16.67 -3.52
CA ASP A 71 8.23 16.55 -4.89
C ASP A 71 8.48 15.13 -5.44
N ALA A 72 7.46 14.56 -6.07
CA ALA A 72 7.52 13.35 -6.86
C ALA A 72 7.69 13.73 -8.34
N PHE A 73 8.92 13.64 -8.84
CA PHE A 73 9.26 14.04 -10.20
C PHE A 73 8.62 13.11 -11.24
N ASN A 74 7.82 13.68 -12.13
CA ASN A 74 7.33 13.00 -13.33
C ASN A 74 8.28 13.25 -14.51
N ARG A 75 8.91 12.21 -15.03
CA ARG A 75 9.87 12.31 -16.15
C ARG A 75 9.21 12.74 -17.46
N GLU A 76 7.91 12.53 -17.60
CA GLU A 76 7.14 12.84 -18.81
C GLU A 76 6.56 14.26 -18.80
N ASN A 77 6.48 14.92 -17.64
CA ASN A 77 5.89 16.25 -17.51
C ASN A 77 6.61 17.07 -16.42
N ASP A 78 7.53 17.93 -16.85
CA ASP A 78 8.33 18.82 -16.00
C ASP A 78 7.53 20.03 -15.47
N SER A 79 6.39 20.34 -16.10
CA SER A 79 5.58 21.50 -15.72
C SER A 79 4.65 21.23 -14.53
N GLU A 80 4.37 19.97 -14.22
CA GLU A 80 3.48 19.60 -13.12
C GLU A 80 4.28 19.12 -11.91
N ARG A 81 4.38 19.98 -10.89
CA ARG A 81 4.90 19.57 -9.58
C ARG A 81 3.80 18.83 -8.83
N ARG A 82 4.05 17.55 -8.52
CA ARG A 82 3.20 16.75 -7.63
C ARG A 82 4.01 16.40 -6.39
N SER A 83 3.40 16.48 -5.21
CA SER A 83 4.02 15.96 -3.99
C SER A 83 3.79 14.45 -3.87
N PHE A 84 4.55 13.77 -3.00
CA PHE A 84 4.24 12.37 -2.65
C PHE A 84 2.85 12.25 -2.02
N GLU A 85 2.44 13.26 -1.25
CA GLU A 85 1.12 13.32 -0.64
C GLU A 85 0.01 13.29 -1.69
N ASP A 86 0.15 14.08 -2.77
CA ASP A 86 -0.80 14.10 -3.88
C ASP A 86 -0.92 12.73 -4.56
N LEU A 87 0.20 12.02 -4.74
CA LEU A 87 0.19 10.68 -5.36
C LEU A 87 -0.58 9.68 -4.50
N PHE A 88 -0.35 9.69 -3.19
CA PHE A 88 -1.05 8.82 -2.26
C PHE A 88 -2.53 9.16 -2.16
N TRP A 89 -2.87 10.45 -2.08
CA TRP A 89 -4.27 10.91 -2.05
C TRP A 89 -5.01 10.48 -3.32
N LYS A 90 -4.44 10.78 -4.49
CA LYS A 90 -5.06 10.47 -5.80
C LYS A 90 -4.94 9.00 -6.19
N ARG A 91 -4.37 8.15 -5.33
CA ARG A 91 -4.09 6.73 -5.57
C ARG A 91 -3.34 6.49 -6.89
N GLN A 92 -2.40 7.37 -7.22
CA GLN A 92 -1.59 7.28 -8.45
C GLN A 92 -0.39 6.35 -8.24
N PHE A 93 -0.67 5.09 -7.92
CA PHE A 93 0.34 4.05 -7.75
C PHE A 93 -0.22 2.68 -8.13
N SER A 94 0.66 1.77 -8.58
CA SER A 94 0.31 0.37 -8.78
C SER A 94 0.42 -0.39 -7.45
N SER A 95 -0.60 -1.18 -7.12
CA SER A 95 -0.63 -1.98 -5.90
C SER A 95 -1.43 -3.27 -6.10
N TYR A 96 -1.18 -4.24 -5.22
CA TYR A 96 -1.95 -5.47 -5.11
C TYR A 96 -2.27 -5.73 -3.64
N ILE A 97 -3.44 -6.31 -3.38
CA ILE A 97 -3.90 -6.59 -2.02
C ILE A 97 -3.19 -7.87 -1.53
N THR A 98 -2.62 -7.81 -0.32
CA THR A 98 -1.95 -8.96 0.32
C THR A 98 -2.70 -9.48 1.54
N LYS A 99 -3.51 -8.62 2.15
CA LYS A 99 -4.32 -8.92 3.34
C LYS A 99 -5.51 -7.98 3.35
N TRP A 100 -6.65 -8.50 3.76
CA TRP A 100 -7.87 -7.75 4.01
C TRP A 100 -8.42 -8.13 5.39
N SER A 101 -9.32 -7.32 5.93
CA SER A 101 -9.90 -7.57 7.26
C SER A 101 -10.82 -8.79 7.23
N ASN A 102 -10.42 -9.88 7.88
CA ASN A 102 -11.21 -11.10 7.96
C ASN A 102 -11.26 -11.68 9.37
N VAL A 103 -12.22 -12.59 9.62
CA VAL A 103 -12.49 -13.20 10.93
C VAL A 103 -11.28 -13.92 11.51
N TYR A 104 -10.41 -14.47 10.66
CA TYR A 104 -9.27 -15.28 11.08
C TYR A 104 -7.96 -14.49 11.12
N ASP A 105 -7.99 -13.18 10.82
CA ASP A 105 -6.82 -12.30 10.66
C ASP A 105 -5.71 -12.82 9.71
N ARG A 106 -6.07 -13.66 8.75
CA ARG A 106 -5.12 -14.30 7.83
C ARG A 106 -4.77 -13.41 6.63
N GLY A 107 -3.53 -13.46 6.19
CA GLY A 107 -3.12 -12.91 4.89
C GLY A 107 -3.52 -13.83 3.74
N ILE A 108 -3.59 -13.30 2.52
CA ILE A 108 -3.93 -14.09 1.33
C ILE A 108 -2.92 -15.22 1.11
N SER A 109 -1.64 -14.93 1.39
CA SER A 109 -0.53 -15.89 1.35
C SER A 109 -0.68 -17.09 2.28
N ASP A 110 -1.52 -17.00 3.31
CA ASP A 110 -1.67 -18.07 4.31
C ASP A 110 -2.59 -19.20 3.82
N TYR A 111 -3.39 -18.95 2.78
CA TYR A 111 -4.35 -19.92 2.25
C TYR A 111 -4.35 -20.06 0.72
N LYS A 112 -3.77 -19.12 -0.03
CA LYS A 112 -3.57 -19.20 -1.48
C LYS A 112 -2.10 -18.97 -1.83
N THR A 113 -1.62 -19.62 -2.91
CA THR A 113 -0.22 -19.56 -3.33
C THR A 113 -0.11 -19.16 -4.80
N GLY A 114 0.93 -18.38 -5.15
CA GLY A 114 1.26 -18.05 -6.54
C GLY A 114 0.17 -17.24 -7.24
N LEU A 115 -0.29 -17.72 -8.40
CA LEU A 115 -1.28 -17.04 -9.23
C LEU A 115 -2.63 -16.86 -8.51
N ASP A 116 -3.07 -17.87 -7.75
CA ASP A 116 -4.35 -17.82 -7.05
C ASP A 116 -4.39 -16.70 -6.00
N ALA A 117 -3.26 -16.40 -5.36
CA ALA A 117 -3.14 -15.30 -4.41
C ALA A 117 -3.30 -13.94 -5.09
N LEU A 118 -2.81 -13.80 -6.33
CA LEU A 118 -2.97 -12.58 -7.10
C LEU A 118 -4.42 -12.40 -7.57
N LEU A 119 -5.06 -13.49 -8.04
CA LEU A 119 -6.46 -13.47 -8.46
C LEU A 119 -7.39 -13.11 -7.29
N GLU A 120 -7.17 -13.69 -6.11
CA GLU A 120 -7.92 -13.33 -4.89
C GLU A 120 -7.75 -11.84 -4.54
N GLY A 121 -6.54 -11.31 -4.67
CA GLY A 121 -6.28 -9.89 -4.43
C GLY A 121 -7.08 -8.98 -5.38
N GLU A 122 -7.22 -9.40 -6.65
CA GLU A 122 -7.99 -8.68 -7.65
C GLU A 122 -9.51 -8.83 -7.42
N GLU A 123 -9.97 -10.01 -7.00
CA GLU A 123 -11.36 -10.25 -6.59
C GLU A 123 -11.76 -9.35 -5.42
N ILE A 124 -10.94 -9.28 -4.36
CA ILE A 124 -11.20 -8.40 -3.19
C ILE A 124 -11.26 -6.94 -3.63
N LYS A 125 -10.36 -6.52 -4.50
CA LYS A 125 -10.33 -5.15 -5.04
C LYS A 125 -11.61 -4.84 -5.83
N GLN A 126 -12.09 -5.80 -6.62
CA GLN A 126 -13.35 -5.67 -7.34
C GLN A 126 -14.55 -5.60 -6.37
N THR A 127 -14.59 -6.44 -5.34
CA THR A 127 -15.65 -6.38 -4.31
C THR A 127 -15.68 -5.03 -3.60
N LEU A 128 -14.53 -4.44 -3.28
CA LEU A 128 -14.46 -3.09 -2.68
C LEU A 128 -15.03 -2.02 -3.61
N PHE A 129 -14.75 -2.12 -4.92
CA PHE A 129 -15.28 -1.21 -5.94
C PHE A 129 -16.80 -1.37 -6.14
N GLU A 130 -17.29 -2.61 -6.18
CA GLU A 130 -18.72 -2.90 -6.27
C GLU A 130 -19.47 -2.40 -5.03
N PHE A 131 -18.91 -2.62 -3.84
CA PHE A 131 -19.48 -2.11 -2.60
C PHE A 131 -19.59 -0.58 -2.61
N GLU A 132 -18.57 0.13 -3.13
CA GLU A 132 -18.67 1.57 -3.34
C GLU A 132 -19.83 1.90 -4.29
N HIS A 133 -19.91 1.27 -5.47
CA HIS A 133 -20.93 1.56 -6.48
C HIS A 133 -22.37 1.29 -6.02
N ASP A 134 -22.60 0.21 -5.27
CA ASP A 134 -23.92 -0.16 -4.77
C ASP A 134 -24.45 0.87 -3.77
N LEU A 135 -23.57 1.51 -3.01
CA LEU A 135 -23.91 2.58 -2.07
C LEU A 135 -24.33 3.89 -2.77
N TRP A 136 -23.96 4.08 -4.03
CA TRP A 136 -24.39 5.23 -4.86
C TRP A 136 -25.75 5.04 -5.52
N ASN A 137 -26.25 3.80 -5.64
CA ASN A 137 -27.49 3.48 -6.37
C ASN A 137 -28.77 3.52 -5.50
N PHE A 138 -28.76 4.26 -4.37
CA PHE A 138 -29.91 4.44 -3.46
C PHE A 138 -30.21 5.92 -3.21
#